data_AF-A0A8H5JG97-F1
#
_entry.id   AF-A0A8H5JG97-F1
#
_cell.length_a   1.000
_cell.length_b   1.000
_cell.length_c   1.000
_cell.angle_alpha   90.00
_cell.angle_beta   90.00
_cell.angle_gamma   90.00
#
_symmetry.space_group_name_H-M   'P 1'
#
loop_
_entity.id
_entity.type
_entity.pdbx_description
1 polymer ?
#
loop_
_entity_poly.entity_id
_entity_poly.type
_entity_poly.pdbx_seq_one_letter_code
_entity_poly.pdbx_strand_id
1 'polypeptide(L)'
;MKTTYFAMILSLEATTLSALSLPPFVTNLWGPWMPDTGDNWQSVFDGPFKFPKSLDPDISVYGLDLWSNNKPTVKKLQKSGKHVICSFSGGTVKLSDPDRKIFVKKDIGTQTDLPNGEKWVNVKSRGVRKTIAKRVKLAADKGCNAISPRNTNAYDLDTGFNLSEDDEIDYIEFLADEAAKYHMSIGVDIGAIAIDLQDIVSFFIGGTCDDSSGDIDGSDGDDDSDGGDDSDGGDGSDESGDNSWESEDPNSCDFWQGLMDFGIPVFSTDGGDFKKPKI
;
A
#
# COMPACT_ATOMS: atom_id res chain seq x y z
N MET A 1 -76.52 -9.57 -30.81
CA MET A 1 -75.52 -9.11 -31.80
C MET A 1 -75.39 -7.59 -31.73
N LYS A 2 -74.31 -7.11 -31.11
CA LYS A 2 -73.44 -6.01 -31.58
C LYS A 2 -72.38 -5.79 -30.51
N THR A 3 -71.19 -6.22 -30.88
CA THR A 3 -69.94 -6.17 -30.13
C THR A 3 -69.40 -4.76 -30.18
N THR A 4 -69.06 -4.17 -29.03
CA THR A 4 -68.23 -2.95 -28.99
C THR A 4 -67.17 -3.17 -27.92
N TYR A 5 -65.93 -3.35 -28.37
CA TYR A 5 -64.74 -3.46 -27.53
C TYR A 5 -64.38 -2.08 -26.97
N PHE A 6 -64.37 -1.95 -25.65
CA PHE A 6 -63.78 -0.79 -24.97
C PHE A 6 -62.31 -1.11 -24.70
N ALA A 7 -61.41 -0.40 -25.38
CA ALA A 7 -59.98 -0.46 -25.10
C ALA A 7 -59.71 0.22 -23.76
N MET A 8 -59.26 -0.54 -22.76
CA MET A 8 -58.66 0.05 -21.56
C MET A 8 -57.29 0.61 -21.93
N ILE A 9 -57.16 1.93 -21.89
CA ILE A 9 -55.87 2.61 -21.84
C ILE A 9 -55.38 2.50 -20.39
N LEU A 10 -54.41 1.64 -20.15
CA LEU A 10 -53.70 1.58 -18.87
C LEU A 10 -52.71 2.76 -18.85
N SER A 11 -53.02 3.84 -18.14
CA SER A 11 -52.02 4.88 -17.86
C SER A 11 -51.05 4.35 -16.81
N LEU A 12 -49.83 4.05 -17.24
CA LEU A 12 -48.73 3.78 -16.32
C LEU A 12 -48.26 5.14 -15.79
N GLU A 13 -48.75 5.55 -14.63
CA GLU A 13 -48.19 6.69 -13.92
C GLU A 13 -46.79 6.30 -13.44
N ALA A 14 -45.76 6.97 -13.98
CA ALA A 14 -44.40 6.84 -13.52
C ALA A 14 -44.30 7.48 -12.13
N THR A 15 -44.53 6.70 -11.09
CA THR A 15 -44.18 7.08 -9.72
C THR A 15 -42.67 7.28 -9.68
N THR A 16 -42.25 8.53 -9.49
CA THR A 16 -40.88 8.91 -9.22
C THR A 16 -40.38 8.17 -7.99
N LEU A 17 -39.47 7.20 -8.16
CA LEU A 17 -38.65 6.73 -7.05
C LEU A 17 -37.76 7.91 -6.64
N SER A 18 -38.10 8.60 -5.56
CA SER A 18 -37.10 9.32 -4.79
C SER A 18 -36.06 8.29 -4.35
N ALA A 19 -34.86 8.37 -4.92
CA ALA A 19 -33.73 7.59 -4.46
C ALA A 19 -33.50 7.94 -2.97
N LEU A 20 -33.86 7.02 -2.08
CA LEU A 20 -33.38 7.05 -0.71
C LEU A 20 -31.85 6.94 -0.81
N SER A 21 -31.16 8.07 -0.63
CA SER A 21 -29.73 8.08 -0.37
C SER A 21 -29.51 7.22 0.86
N LEU A 22 -29.07 5.98 0.65
CA LEU A 22 -28.69 5.11 1.73
C LEU A 22 -27.50 5.75 2.47
N PRO A 23 -27.42 5.61 3.79
CA PRO A 23 -26.26 6.07 4.53
C PRO A 23 -24.98 5.37 4.00
N PRO A 24 -23.80 6.01 4.03
CA PRO A 24 -22.56 5.49 3.44
C PRO A 24 -22.13 4.13 4.01
N PHE A 25 -22.62 3.75 5.18
CA PHE A 25 -22.37 2.42 5.77
C PHE A 25 -23.03 1.27 4.99
N VAL A 26 -24.09 1.52 4.22
CA VAL A 26 -24.79 0.48 3.44
C VAL A 26 -24.14 0.28 2.06
N THR A 27 -23.43 1.28 1.53
CA THR A 27 -22.70 1.19 0.26
C THR A 27 -21.29 0.61 0.40
N ASN A 28 -20.70 0.64 1.61
CA ASN A 28 -19.32 0.20 1.84
C ASN A 28 -19.17 -1.29 2.23
N LEU A 29 -20.27 -2.06 2.27
CA LEU A 29 -20.23 -3.47 2.68
C LEU A 29 -19.71 -4.42 1.59
N TRP A 30 -19.60 -3.97 0.34
CA TRP A 30 -19.26 -4.81 -0.82
C TRP A 30 -17.90 -4.47 -1.45
N GLY A 31 -17.19 -3.48 -0.92
CA GLY A 31 -15.81 -3.15 -1.30
C GLY A 31 -14.78 -4.05 -0.60
N PRO A 32 -13.53 -4.08 -1.10
CA PRO A 32 -12.44 -4.69 -0.35
C PRO A 32 -12.20 -3.92 0.96
N TRP A 33 -11.55 -4.55 1.94
CA TRP A 33 -11.28 -3.92 3.24
C TRP A 33 -10.29 -2.76 3.10
N MET A 34 -10.67 -1.57 3.52
CA MET A 34 -9.76 -0.42 3.61
C MET A 34 -9.30 -0.25 5.06
N PRO A 35 -8.00 -0.12 5.33
CA PRO A 35 -7.52 0.28 6.66
C PRO A 35 -7.91 1.73 6.96
N ASP A 36 -8.09 2.03 8.23
CA ASP A 36 -8.26 3.41 8.67
C ASP A 36 -6.88 4.05 8.90
N THR A 37 -6.75 5.36 8.66
CA THR A 37 -5.54 6.10 9.02
C THR A 37 -5.24 5.95 10.51
N GLY A 38 -4.00 5.56 10.84
CA GLY A 38 -3.56 5.35 12.22
C GLY A 38 -3.98 4.01 12.82
N ASP A 39 -4.46 3.05 12.01
CA ASP A 39 -4.64 1.67 12.44
C ASP A 39 -3.31 1.11 13.00
N ASN A 40 -3.35 0.60 14.24
CA ASN A 40 -2.17 -0.06 14.80
C ASN A 40 -1.98 -1.42 14.14
N TRP A 41 -0.75 -1.71 13.73
CA TRP A 41 -0.43 -2.96 13.06
C TRP A 41 0.84 -3.61 13.59
N GLN A 42 0.97 -4.90 13.31
CA GLN A 42 2.19 -5.65 13.56
C GLN A 42 2.65 -6.37 12.28
N SER A 43 3.88 -6.10 11.86
CA SER A 43 4.52 -6.80 10.74
C SER A 43 5.33 -8.01 11.23
N VAL A 44 5.16 -9.15 10.55
CA VAL A 44 5.91 -10.40 10.77
C VAL A 44 6.27 -10.98 9.40
N PHE A 45 7.33 -10.42 8.83
CA PHE A 45 7.80 -10.80 7.50
C PHE A 45 8.92 -11.84 7.49
N ASP A 46 9.55 -12.08 8.64
CA ASP A 46 10.62 -13.06 8.80
C ASP A 46 10.11 -14.33 9.49
N GLY A 47 9.30 -15.07 8.73
CA GLY A 47 8.86 -16.42 9.10
C GLY A 47 7.45 -16.51 9.68
N PRO A 48 7.09 -17.69 10.21
CA PRO A 48 5.72 -17.97 10.60
C PRO A 48 5.33 -17.17 11.84
N PHE A 49 4.13 -16.58 11.82
CA PHE A 49 3.52 -15.96 12.98
C PHE A 49 3.33 -16.98 14.10
N LYS A 50 3.85 -16.65 15.28
CA LYS A 50 3.70 -17.45 16.49
C LYS A 50 2.66 -16.79 17.38
N PHE A 51 1.55 -17.47 17.58
CA PHE A 51 0.50 -16.95 18.45
C PHE A 51 1.02 -16.76 19.87
N PRO A 52 0.92 -15.55 20.44
CA PRO A 52 1.13 -15.35 21.88
C PRO A 52 -0.01 -16.00 22.68
N LYS A 53 0.11 -15.98 24.01
CA LYS A 53 -0.96 -16.47 24.92
C LYS A 53 -2.26 -15.69 24.72
N SER A 54 -2.14 -14.38 24.47
CA SER A 54 -3.22 -13.46 24.13
C SER A 54 -2.71 -12.51 23.06
N LEU A 55 -3.52 -12.25 22.03
CA LEU A 55 -3.23 -11.18 21.07
C LEU A 55 -3.39 -9.83 21.76
N ASP A 56 -2.62 -8.85 21.30
CA ASP A 56 -2.79 -7.48 21.72
C ASP A 56 -4.18 -6.97 21.24
N PRO A 57 -5.04 -6.46 22.14
CA PRO A 57 -6.31 -5.89 21.73
C PRO A 57 -6.14 -4.67 20.82
N ASP A 58 -5.06 -3.90 20.97
CA ASP A 58 -4.87 -2.60 20.32
C ASP A 58 -4.35 -2.73 18.88
N ILE A 59 -3.76 -3.88 18.53
CA ILE A 59 -3.30 -4.17 17.15
C ILE A 59 -4.48 -4.64 16.29
N SER A 60 -4.98 -3.84 15.37
CA SER A 60 -6.10 -4.19 14.48
C SER A 60 -5.65 -4.98 13.24
N VAL A 61 -4.40 -4.80 12.80
CA VAL A 61 -3.89 -5.33 11.53
C VAL A 61 -2.60 -6.15 11.72
N TYR A 62 -2.47 -7.26 10.98
CA TYR A 62 -1.25 -8.08 10.94
C TYR A 62 -0.73 -8.19 9.51
N GLY A 63 0.49 -7.72 9.26
CA GLY A 63 1.25 -7.98 8.05
C GLY A 63 2.02 -9.28 8.17
N LEU A 64 1.74 -10.27 7.32
CA LEU A 64 2.36 -11.59 7.39
C LEU A 64 3.07 -11.94 6.09
N ASP A 65 4.25 -12.57 6.17
CA ASP A 65 4.88 -13.17 5.00
C ASP A 65 4.00 -14.26 4.39
N LEU A 66 3.80 -14.18 3.07
CA LEU A 66 2.93 -15.04 2.29
C LEU A 66 3.39 -16.48 2.38
N TRP A 67 4.68 -16.79 2.36
CA TRP A 67 5.16 -18.16 2.20
C TRP A 67 5.11 -18.95 3.51
N SER A 68 5.54 -18.32 4.59
CA SER A 68 5.70 -18.93 5.92
C SER A 68 4.39 -19.01 6.71
N ASN A 69 3.36 -18.26 6.34
CA ASN A 69 2.05 -18.28 7.00
C ASN A 69 1.00 -19.02 6.17
N ASN A 70 0.06 -19.69 6.84
CA ASN A 70 -0.94 -20.53 6.20
C ASN A 70 -2.37 -20.06 6.49
N LYS A 71 -3.33 -20.64 5.76
CA LYS A 71 -4.76 -20.34 5.90
C LYS A 71 -5.27 -20.48 7.35
N PRO A 72 -4.92 -21.53 8.12
CA PRO A 72 -5.26 -21.59 9.54
C PRO A 72 -4.80 -20.39 10.38
N THR A 73 -3.56 -19.91 10.18
CA THR A 73 -3.05 -18.71 10.86
C THR A 73 -3.90 -17.49 10.51
N VAL A 74 -4.10 -17.21 9.22
CA VAL A 74 -4.90 -16.08 8.73
C VAL A 74 -6.32 -16.13 9.32
N LYS A 75 -6.98 -17.29 9.23
CA LYS A 75 -8.34 -17.46 9.73
C LYS A 75 -8.45 -17.34 11.25
N LYS A 76 -7.42 -17.72 12.00
CA LYS A 76 -7.41 -17.57 13.45
C LYS A 76 -7.29 -16.09 13.86
N LEU A 77 -6.45 -15.30 13.18
CA LEU A 77 -6.38 -13.85 13.38
C LEU A 77 -7.71 -13.17 13.04
N GLN A 78 -8.31 -13.51 11.89
CA GLN A 78 -9.61 -12.95 11.47
C GLN A 78 -10.75 -13.30 12.44
N LYS A 79 -10.77 -14.51 13.00
CA LYS A 79 -11.75 -14.89 14.04
C LYS A 79 -11.58 -14.10 15.34
N SER A 80 -10.41 -13.51 15.57
CA SER A 80 -10.13 -12.60 16.68
C SER A 80 -10.36 -11.13 16.31
N GLY A 81 -11.03 -10.85 15.18
CA GLY A 81 -11.38 -9.50 14.75
C GLY A 81 -10.22 -8.74 14.11
N LYS A 82 -9.15 -9.43 13.69
CA LYS A 82 -7.96 -8.80 13.10
C LYS A 82 -7.97 -8.88 11.58
N HIS A 83 -7.51 -7.83 10.92
CA HIS A 83 -7.28 -7.84 9.46
C HIS A 83 -5.88 -8.39 9.16
N VAL A 84 -5.72 -9.06 8.01
CA VAL A 84 -4.45 -9.69 7.62
C VAL A 84 -4.02 -9.23 6.24
N ILE A 85 -2.85 -8.61 6.18
CA ILE A 85 -2.13 -8.25 4.94
C ILE A 85 -1.13 -9.37 4.65
N CYS A 86 -1.16 -9.93 3.45
CA CYS A 86 -0.19 -10.95 3.03
C CYS A 86 0.89 -10.34 2.15
N SER A 87 2.11 -10.26 2.68
CA SER A 87 3.26 -9.65 2.03
C SER A 87 4.12 -10.68 1.28
N PHE A 88 4.63 -10.31 0.12
CA PHE A 88 5.54 -11.13 -0.68
C PHE A 88 6.41 -10.24 -1.56
N SER A 89 7.51 -10.77 -2.09
CA SER A 89 8.35 -10.02 -3.04
C SER A 89 7.60 -9.75 -4.36
N GLY A 90 7.34 -8.48 -4.69
CA GLY A 90 6.59 -8.06 -5.87
C GLY A 90 7.49 -7.79 -7.07
N GLY A 91 8.51 -6.95 -6.90
CA GLY A 91 9.49 -6.62 -7.96
C GLY A 91 10.80 -7.39 -7.88
N THR A 92 10.87 -8.39 -6.99
CA THR A 92 12.08 -9.18 -6.77
C THR A 92 11.79 -10.68 -6.57
N VAL A 93 12.85 -11.50 -6.61
CA VAL A 93 12.80 -12.94 -6.31
C VAL A 93 13.94 -13.38 -5.39
N LYS A 94 13.58 -14.11 -4.33
CA LYS A 94 14.54 -14.66 -3.36
C LYS A 94 15.02 -16.05 -3.76
N LEU A 95 16.23 -16.41 -3.33
CA LEU A 95 16.72 -17.79 -3.46
C LEU A 95 15.87 -18.79 -2.67
N SER A 96 15.23 -18.34 -1.59
CA SER A 96 14.33 -19.14 -0.75
C SER A 96 12.91 -19.22 -1.29
N ASP A 97 12.53 -18.41 -2.28
CA ASP A 97 11.17 -18.41 -2.81
C ASP A 97 10.83 -19.79 -3.41
N PRO A 98 9.69 -20.40 -3.01
CA PRO A 98 9.29 -21.72 -3.52
C PRO A 98 9.09 -21.75 -5.04
N ASP A 99 8.69 -20.62 -5.63
CA ASP A 99 8.39 -20.46 -7.05
C ASP A 99 9.55 -19.89 -7.87
N ARG A 100 10.74 -19.64 -7.28
CA ARG A 100 11.86 -18.98 -7.97
C ARG A 100 12.24 -19.63 -9.31
N LYS A 101 12.09 -20.95 -9.42
CA LYS A 101 12.46 -21.73 -10.62
C LYS A 101 11.53 -21.48 -11.81
N ILE A 102 10.40 -20.81 -11.60
CA ILE A 102 9.47 -20.39 -12.66
C ILE A 102 10.03 -19.19 -13.42
N PHE A 103 10.82 -18.34 -12.75
CA PHE A 103 11.43 -17.17 -13.38
C PHE A 103 12.52 -17.60 -14.35
N VAL A 104 12.43 -17.11 -15.58
CA VAL A 104 13.41 -17.40 -16.63
C VAL A 104 14.59 -16.45 -16.51
N LYS A 105 15.79 -16.90 -16.94
CA LYS A 105 17.02 -16.12 -16.80
C LYS A 105 16.94 -14.69 -17.35
N LYS A 106 16.21 -14.49 -18.46
CA LYS A 106 16.05 -13.16 -19.09
C LYS A 106 15.21 -12.17 -18.27
N ASP A 107 14.46 -12.68 -17.29
CA ASP A 107 13.59 -11.90 -16.43
C ASP A 107 14.22 -11.68 -15.04
N ILE A 108 15.46 -12.16 -14.82
CA ILE A 108 16.22 -11.96 -13.59
C ILE A 108 17.28 -10.90 -13.82
N GLY A 109 17.23 -9.84 -13.01
CA GLY A 109 18.11 -8.69 -13.09
C GLY A 109 19.35 -8.79 -12.20
N THR A 110 19.85 -7.62 -11.85
CA THR A 110 20.92 -7.42 -10.87
C THR A 110 20.48 -7.87 -9.47
N GLN A 111 21.48 -8.06 -8.60
CA GLN A 111 21.24 -8.34 -7.19
C GLN A 111 20.87 -7.04 -6.48
N THR A 112 19.90 -7.09 -5.58
CA THR A 112 19.53 -5.96 -4.72
C THR A 112 20.61 -5.72 -3.67
N ASP A 113 20.65 -4.53 -3.07
CA ASP A 113 21.53 -4.24 -1.93
C ASP A 113 21.09 -4.92 -0.62
N LEU A 114 19.93 -5.57 -0.61
CA LEU A 114 19.43 -6.33 0.53
C LEU A 114 20.37 -7.52 0.87
N PRO A 115 20.62 -7.79 2.16
CA PRO A 115 21.59 -8.78 2.62
C PRO A 115 21.19 -10.24 2.33
N ASN A 116 19.97 -10.47 1.87
CA ASN A 116 19.38 -11.79 1.62
C ASN A 116 19.70 -12.35 0.21
N GLY A 117 20.44 -11.60 -0.62
CA GLY A 117 20.83 -12.03 -1.97
C GLY A 117 19.67 -12.09 -2.96
N GLU A 118 18.64 -11.28 -2.71
CA GLU A 118 17.49 -11.14 -3.57
C GLU A 118 17.86 -10.43 -4.90
N LYS A 119 17.10 -10.69 -5.97
CA LYS A 119 17.35 -10.11 -7.29
C LYS A 119 16.12 -9.42 -7.84
N TRP A 120 16.33 -8.33 -8.56
CA TRP A 120 15.27 -7.66 -9.32
C TRP A 120 14.69 -8.59 -10.39
N VAL A 121 13.41 -8.41 -10.68
CA VAL A 121 12.75 -9.10 -11.81
C VAL A 121 12.22 -8.09 -12.81
N ASN A 122 12.14 -8.48 -14.08
CA ASN A 122 11.60 -7.61 -15.12
C ASN A 122 10.07 -7.49 -14.97
N VAL A 123 9.60 -6.42 -14.32
CA VAL A 123 8.17 -6.19 -14.05
C VAL A 123 7.33 -6.04 -15.32
N LYS A 124 7.94 -5.67 -16.45
CA LYS A 124 7.28 -5.66 -17.77
C LYS A 124 7.09 -7.04 -18.39
N SER A 125 7.76 -8.08 -17.88
CA SER A 125 7.65 -9.43 -18.43
C SER A 125 6.28 -10.03 -18.11
N ARG A 126 5.57 -10.46 -19.16
CA ARG A 126 4.34 -11.27 -19.01
C ARG A 126 4.57 -12.54 -18.16
N GLY A 127 5.77 -13.12 -18.21
CA GLY A 127 6.13 -14.30 -17.41
C GLY A 127 6.21 -13.98 -15.92
N VAL A 128 6.81 -12.84 -15.58
CA VAL A 128 6.87 -12.31 -14.22
C VAL A 128 5.46 -11.98 -13.73
N ARG A 129 4.70 -11.16 -14.47
CA ARG A 129 3.32 -10.79 -14.10
C ARG A 129 2.43 -12.01 -13.85
N LYS A 130 2.50 -13.03 -14.72
CA LYS A 130 1.76 -14.29 -14.53
C LYS A 130 2.19 -15.05 -13.27
N THR A 131 3.47 -14.97 -12.89
CA THR A 131 3.98 -15.62 -11.68
C THR A 131 3.52 -14.86 -10.43
N ILE A 132 3.58 -13.53 -10.46
CA ILE A 132 3.15 -12.69 -9.34
C ILE A 132 1.62 -12.73 -9.15
N ALA A 133 0.82 -12.78 -10.22
CA ALA A 133 -0.62 -13.03 -10.12
C ALA A 133 -0.95 -14.33 -9.36
N LYS A 134 -0.11 -15.37 -9.46
CA LYS A 134 -0.29 -16.58 -8.65
C LYS A 134 0.01 -16.36 -7.17
N ARG A 135 0.94 -15.46 -6.82
CA ARG A 135 1.19 -15.05 -5.43
C ARG A 135 -0.03 -14.31 -4.87
N VAL A 136 -0.61 -13.40 -5.65
CA VAL A 136 -1.88 -12.72 -5.31
C VAL A 136 -3.00 -13.72 -5.10
N LYS A 137 -3.22 -14.64 -6.05
CA LYS A 137 -4.21 -15.72 -5.88
C LYS A 137 -3.95 -16.57 -4.63
N LEU A 138 -2.69 -16.87 -4.31
CA LEU A 138 -2.35 -17.63 -3.12
C LEU A 138 -2.71 -16.88 -1.83
N ALA A 139 -2.54 -15.56 -1.79
CA ALA A 139 -3.01 -14.72 -0.70
C ALA A 139 -4.54 -14.83 -0.55
N ALA A 140 -5.28 -14.73 -1.65
CA ALA A 140 -6.73 -14.92 -1.65
C ALA A 140 -7.15 -16.32 -1.16
N ASP A 141 -6.47 -17.38 -1.60
CA ASP A 141 -6.75 -18.76 -1.18
C ASP A 141 -6.53 -18.96 0.34
N LYS A 142 -5.57 -18.23 0.92
CA LYS A 142 -5.33 -18.15 2.37
C LYS A 142 -6.35 -17.28 3.10
N GLY A 143 -7.03 -16.40 2.37
CA GLY A 143 -8.11 -15.55 2.84
C GLY A 143 -7.62 -14.24 3.43
N CYS A 144 -6.49 -13.71 2.94
CA CYS A 144 -5.97 -12.41 3.36
C CYS A 144 -6.97 -11.29 2.98
N ASN A 145 -6.97 -10.20 3.74
CA ASN A 145 -7.79 -9.02 3.47
C ASN A 145 -7.15 -8.12 2.42
N ALA A 146 -5.81 -8.10 2.38
CA ALA A 146 -5.03 -7.33 1.44
C ALA A 146 -3.73 -8.05 1.07
N ILE A 147 -3.08 -7.56 0.02
CA ILE A 147 -1.71 -7.92 -0.35
C ILE A 147 -0.76 -6.75 -0.11
N SER A 148 0.51 -7.08 0.12
CA SER A 148 1.61 -6.11 0.09
C SER A 148 2.78 -6.65 -0.74
N PRO A 149 2.77 -6.42 -2.07
CA PRO A 149 3.91 -6.71 -2.94
C PRO A 149 5.05 -5.75 -2.58
N ARG A 150 6.18 -6.28 -2.11
CA ARG A 150 7.36 -5.48 -1.73
C ARG A 150 8.33 -5.26 -2.88
N ASN A 151 9.21 -4.28 -2.73
CA ASN A 151 10.25 -3.93 -3.70
C ASN A 151 9.63 -3.63 -5.08
N THR A 152 8.57 -2.81 -5.11
CA THR A 152 7.88 -2.35 -6.33
C THR A 152 8.10 -0.84 -6.50
N ASN A 153 9.35 -0.43 -6.31
CA ASN A 153 9.82 0.95 -6.30
C ASN A 153 11.22 1.00 -6.92
N ALA A 154 11.38 0.35 -8.09
CA ALA A 154 12.70 0.03 -8.63
C ALA A 154 13.08 0.85 -9.87
N TYR A 155 12.23 1.80 -10.27
CA TYR A 155 12.37 2.56 -11.52
C TYR A 155 13.62 3.45 -11.56
N ASP A 156 14.11 3.88 -10.40
CA ASP A 156 15.30 4.71 -10.21
C ASP A 156 16.55 3.90 -9.79
N LEU A 157 16.44 2.57 -9.74
CA LEU A 157 17.51 1.68 -9.28
C LEU A 157 18.18 0.92 -10.44
N ASP A 158 19.44 0.48 -10.25
CA ASP A 158 20.08 -0.46 -11.19
C ASP A 158 19.49 -1.85 -11.04
N THR A 159 18.40 -2.10 -11.76
CA THR A 159 17.73 -3.42 -11.83
C THR A 159 18.32 -4.34 -12.90
N GLY A 160 19.21 -3.82 -13.76
CA GLY A 160 19.56 -4.45 -15.04
C GLY A 160 18.45 -4.41 -16.10
N PHE A 161 17.36 -3.69 -15.85
CA PHE A 161 16.30 -3.40 -16.79
C PHE A 161 16.12 -1.88 -16.92
N ASN A 162 15.82 -1.40 -18.12
CA ASN A 162 15.46 0.00 -18.34
C ASN A 162 14.00 0.20 -17.92
N LEU A 163 13.76 0.55 -16.66
CA LEU A 163 12.44 0.86 -16.11
C LEU A 163 12.23 2.38 -16.07
N SER A 164 11.03 2.83 -16.40
CA SER A 164 10.58 4.19 -16.14
C SER A 164 9.58 4.21 -14.98
N GLU A 165 9.29 5.39 -14.48
CA GLU A 165 8.23 5.62 -13.49
C GLU A 165 6.87 5.06 -13.98
N ASP A 166 6.49 5.38 -15.23
CA ASP A 166 5.29 4.82 -15.88
C ASP A 166 5.25 3.29 -15.89
N ASP A 167 6.42 2.61 -16.00
CA ASP A 167 6.47 1.15 -16.01
C ASP A 167 6.19 0.57 -14.61
N GLU A 168 6.55 1.30 -13.55
CA GLU A 168 6.26 0.93 -12.16
C GLU A 168 4.79 1.18 -11.84
N ILE A 169 4.23 2.33 -12.25
CA ILE A 169 2.80 2.64 -12.10
C ILE A 169 1.95 1.59 -12.81
N ASP A 170 2.23 1.28 -14.09
CA ASP A 170 1.52 0.22 -14.85
C ASP A 170 1.65 -1.16 -14.18
N TYR A 171 2.76 -1.43 -13.51
CA TYR A 171 2.93 -2.67 -12.76
C TYR A 171 2.07 -2.71 -11.50
N ILE A 172 1.96 -1.59 -10.78
CA ILE A 172 1.14 -1.48 -9.56
C ILE A 172 -0.35 -1.51 -9.90
N GLU A 173 -0.79 -0.85 -10.98
CA GLU A 173 -2.15 -0.98 -11.52
C GLU A 173 -2.50 -2.43 -11.81
N PHE A 174 -1.58 -3.16 -12.48
CA PHE A 174 -1.75 -4.59 -12.72
C PHE A 174 -1.91 -5.38 -11.41
N LEU A 175 -1.15 -5.07 -10.37
CA LEU A 175 -1.25 -5.74 -9.07
C LEU A 175 -2.58 -5.43 -8.36
N ALA A 176 -3.02 -4.18 -8.43
CA ALA A 176 -4.32 -3.74 -7.91
C ALA A 176 -5.46 -4.49 -8.61
N ASP A 177 -5.42 -4.59 -9.94
CA ASP A 177 -6.38 -5.36 -10.74
C ASP A 177 -6.39 -6.84 -10.38
N GLU A 178 -5.22 -7.46 -10.15
CA GLU A 178 -5.16 -8.86 -9.70
C GLU A 178 -5.73 -9.04 -8.29
N ALA A 179 -5.53 -8.09 -7.38
CA ALA A 179 -6.09 -8.12 -6.03
C ALA A 179 -7.62 -7.94 -6.04
N ALA A 180 -8.11 -7.01 -6.86
CA ALA A 180 -9.54 -6.70 -7.01
C ALA A 180 -10.36 -7.91 -7.47
N LYS A 181 -9.80 -8.79 -8.33
CA LYS A 181 -10.44 -10.07 -8.73
C LYS A 181 -10.82 -10.96 -7.55
N TYR A 182 -10.20 -10.76 -6.40
CA TYR A 182 -10.40 -11.54 -5.19
C TYR A 182 -10.95 -10.72 -4.01
N HIS A 183 -11.44 -9.49 -4.25
CA HIS A 183 -11.91 -8.57 -3.22
C HIS A 183 -10.85 -8.30 -2.12
N MET A 184 -9.57 -8.24 -2.53
CA MET A 184 -8.48 -7.85 -1.64
C MET A 184 -8.04 -6.43 -1.96
N SER A 185 -7.65 -5.70 -0.92
CA SER A 185 -6.96 -4.42 -1.06
C SER A 185 -5.49 -4.63 -1.39
N ILE A 186 -4.82 -3.56 -1.80
CA ILE A 186 -3.38 -3.54 -2.06
C ILE A 186 -2.75 -2.39 -1.30
N GLY A 187 -1.59 -2.63 -0.70
CA GLY A 187 -0.71 -1.54 -0.33
C GLY A 187 0.71 -1.83 -0.73
N VAL A 188 1.45 -0.78 -1.05
CA VAL A 188 2.80 -0.88 -1.61
C VAL A 188 3.79 -0.20 -0.67
N ASP A 189 5.02 -0.72 -0.70
CA ASP A 189 6.19 -0.10 -0.10
C ASP A 189 6.78 0.83 -1.16
N ILE A 190 6.84 2.12 -0.88
CA ILE A 190 7.06 3.17 -1.88
C ILE A 190 7.66 4.41 -1.23
N GLY A 191 8.37 5.20 -2.02
CA GLY A 191 8.75 6.59 -1.70
C GLY A 191 8.08 7.57 -2.69
N ALA A 192 8.87 8.13 -3.61
CA ALA A 192 8.53 9.32 -4.42
C ALA A 192 7.22 9.31 -5.20
N ILE A 193 6.76 8.14 -5.65
CA ILE A 193 5.55 8.01 -6.48
C ILE A 193 4.25 7.83 -5.69
N ALA A 194 4.25 7.95 -4.36
CA ALA A 194 3.05 7.66 -3.56
C ALA A 194 1.86 8.57 -3.90
N ILE A 195 2.10 9.83 -4.28
CA ILE A 195 1.05 10.78 -4.68
C ILE A 195 0.30 10.27 -5.92
N ASP A 196 1.01 9.78 -6.94
CA ASP A 196 0.40 9.26 -8.17
C ASP A 196 -0.36 7.94 -7.96
N LEU A 197 -0.06 7.23 -6.88
CA LEU A 197 -0.68 5.95 -6.57
C LEU A 197 -1.89 6.03 -5.63
N GLN A 198 -2.21 7.19 -5.06
CA GLN A 198 -3.25 7.32 -4.04
C GLN A 198 -4.64 6.83 -4.51
N ASP A 199 -4.92 6.95 -5.82
CA ASP A 199 -6.17 6.48 -6.42
C ASP A 199 -6.13 5.00 -6.87
N ILE A 200 -4.94 4.38 -6.83
CA ILE A 200 -4.69 3.00 -7.27
C ILE A 200 -4.59 2.05 -6.08
N VAL A 201 -3.92 2.47 -5.00
CA VAL A 201 -3.66 1.63 -3.83
C VAL A 201 -4.49 2.03 -2.62
N SER A 202 -4.67 1.08 -1.70
CA SER A 202 -5.50 1.25 -0.51
C SER A 202 -4.76 1.79 0.69
N PHE A 203 -3.44 1.62 0.73
CA PHE A 203 -2.56 2.09 1.79
C PHE A 203 -1.10 2.05 1.34
N PHE A 204 -0.25 2.74 2.09
CA PHE A 204 1.20 2.70 1.92
C PHE A 204 1.87 2.02 3.11
N ILE A 205 3.07 1.50 2.89
CA ILE A 205 3.95 1.03 3.96
C ILE A 205 5.21 1.89 3.89
N GLY A 206 5.44 2.71 4.91
CA GLY A 206 6.57 3.65 4.96
C GLY A 206 7.75 3.12 5.78
N GLY A 207 8.95 3.60 5.45
CA GLY A 207 10.18 3.33 6.19
C GLY A 207 10.16 3.83 7.64
N THR A 208 11.18 3.46 8.41
CA THR A 208 11.28 3.82 9.83
C THR A 208 11.67 5.29 10.01
N CYS A 209 10.99 5.98 10.92
CA CYS A 209 11.44 7.25 11.49
C CYS A 209 12.59 7.03 12.47
N ASP A 210 13.78 6.76 11.94
CA ASP A 210 15.00 6.97 12.70
C ASP A 210 15.64 8.22 12.10
N ASP A 211 15.82 9.28 12.91
CA ASP A 211 16.36 10.63 12.58
C ASP A 211 17.78 10.64 11.98
N SER A 212 18.24 9.54 11.39
CA SER A 212 19.60 9.30 10.91
C SER A 212 19.75 9.37 9.39
N SER A 213 18.68 9.60 8.63
CA SER A 213 18.77 9.84 7.18
C SER A 213 18.94 11.32 6.79
N GLY A 214 19.15 12.21 7.75
CA GLY A 214 19.25 13.66 7.53
C GLY A 214 20.67 14.25 7.44
N ASP A 215 21.74 13.47 7.50
CA ASP A 215 23.12 14.01 7.42
C ASP A 215 23.95 13.27 6.35
N ILE A 216 23.66 13.50 5.08
CA ILE A 216 24.71 13.50 4.05
C ILE A 216 25.00 14.96 3.76
N ASP A 217 25.64 15.63 4.71
CA ASP A 217 26.23 16.94 4.45
C ASP A 217 27.52 16.73 3.67
N GLY A 218 27.41 16.94 2.36
CA GLY A 218 28.54 16.94 1.45
C GLY A 218 29.39 18.18 1.70
N SER A 219 30.52 18.00 2.37
CA SER A 219 31.78 18.71 2.09
C SER A 219 31.67 20.20 1.71
N ASP A 220 31.56 21.08 2.69
CA ASP A 220 32.07 22.46 2.62
C ASP A 220 32.86 22.67 3.94
N GLY A 221 34.19 22.83 3.91
CA GLY A 221 34.78 24.11 3.56
C GLY A 221 34.84 24.99 4.82
N ASP A 222 35.82 24.74 5.69
CA ASP A 222 36.13 25.63 6.81
C ASP A 222 36.42 27.04 6.26
N ASP A 223 35.49 27.99 6.42
CA ASP A 223 35.79 29.41 6.33
C ASP A 223 35.01 30.18 7.40
N ASP A 224 35.79 30.86 8.24
CA ASP A 224 35.38 31.54 9.46
C ASP A 224 34.44 32.75 9.21
N SER A 225 33.36 32.75 9.97
CA SER A 225 32.65 33.87 10.62
C SER A 225 33.06 35.32 10.29
N ASP A 226 32.10 36.11 9.81
CA ASP A 226 31.88 37.48 10.30
C ASP A 226 30.41 37.89 10.12
N GLY A 227 29.89 38.59 11.14
CA GLY A 227 28.45 38.69 11.46
C GLY A 227 27.64 39.82 10.84
N GLY A 228 26.41 39.97 11.38
CA GLY A 228 25.49 41.07 11.08
C GLY A 228 24.05 40.76 11.54
N ASP A 229 23.59 41.48 12.56
CA ASP A 229 22.19 41.60 13.00
C ASP A 229 21.29 42.16 11.88
N ASP A 230 20.01 41.78 11.84
CA ASP A 230 18.86 42.71 11.97
C ASP A 230 17.49 42.04 11.76
N SER A 231 16.50 42.66 12.40
CA SER A 231 15.11 42.22 12.60
C SER A 231 14.17 42.52 11.42
N ASP A 232 13.05 41.79 11.35
CA ASP A 232 11.67 42.19 10.95
C ASP A 232 10.94 40.91 10.48
N GLY A 233 9.74 40.51 10.93
CA GLY A 233 8.51 41.29 11.09
C GLY A 233 7.58 40.97 9.91
N GLY A 234 6.72 39.94 10.03
CA GLY A 234 5.78 39.57 8.97
C GLY A 234 4.74 38.53 9.41
N ASP A 235 3.61 39.02 9.90
CA ASP A 235 2.35 38.29 10.13
C ASP A 235 1.67 38.03 8.77
N GLY A 236 1.23 36.79 8.55
CA GLY A 236 0.63 36.32 7.30
C GLY A 236 -0.06 34.99 7.51
N SER A 237 -1.27 35.04 8.07
CA SER A 237 -2.17 33.91 8.21
C SER A 237 -2.88 33.64 6.87
N ASP A 238 -2.26 32.79 6.05
CA ASP A 238 -2.95 32.18 4.91
C ASP A 238 -3.40 30.75 5.29
N GLU A 239 -4.67 30.62 5.70
CA GLU A 239 -5.39 29.35 5.79
C GLU A 239 -5.78 28.86 4.38
N SER A 240 -4.79 28.66 3.52
CA SER A 240 -4.87 27.64 2.46
C SER A 240 -4.22 26.40 3.03
N GLY A 241 -4.92 25.26 3.03
CA GLY A 241 -4.33 23.98 3.44
C GLY A 241 -3.00 23.80 2.71
N ASP A 242 -1.91 23.97 3.46
CA ASP A 242 -0.58 23.98 2.90
C ASP A 242 -0.18 22.52 2.67
N ASN A 243 -0.15 22.12 1.40
CA ASN A 243 0.34 20.81 0.98
C ASN A 243 1.88 20.75 1.02
N SER A 244 2.55 21.52 1.91
CA SER A 244 4.01 21.56 2.06
C SER A 244 4.65 20.17 2.11
N TRP A 245 3.96 19.18 2.67
CA TRP A 245 4.44 17.79 2.76
C TRP A 245 4.66 17.14 1.39
N GLU A 246 3.97 17.56 0.32
CA GLU A 246 4.18 17.05 -1.06
C GLU A 246 5.57 17.37 -1.59
N SER A 247 6.23 18.39 -1.02
CA SER A 247 7.58 18.80 -1.39
C SER A 247 8.69 18.21 -0.51
N GLU A 248 8.32 17.47 0.54
CA GLU A 248 9.26 16.82 1.44
C GLU A 248 9.93 15.62 0.77
N ASP A 249 11.08 15.19 1.32
CA ASP A 249 11.70 13.94 0.88
C ASP A 249 10.67 12.81 1.04
N PRO A 250 10.36 12.06 -0.03
CA PRO A 250 9.32 11.04 0.00
C PRO A 250 9.68 9.80 0.84
N ASN A 251 10.85 9.82 1.49
CA ASN A 251 11.23 8.86 2.52
C ASN A 251 11.22 9.47 3.93
N SER A 252 10.85 10.75 4.08
CA SER A 252 10.81 11.47 5.36
C SER A 252 9.55 11.15 6.18
N CYS A 253 9.64 11.36 7.49
CA CYS A 253 8.50 11.24 8.39
C CYS A 253 7.41 12.28 8.10
N ASP A 254 7.78 13.49 7.70
CA ASP A 254 6.83 14.55 7.39
C ASP A 254 6.02 14.24 6.13
N PHE A 255 6.64 13.60 5.13
CA PHE A 255 5.91 13.08 3.98
C PHE A 255 4.85 12.03 4.39
N TRP A 256 5.25 11.00 5.14
CA TRP A 256 4.33 9.95 5.59
C TRP A 256 3.23 10.46 6.51
N GLN A 257 3.57 11.39 7.40
CA GLN A 257 2.57 12.04 8.24
C GLN A 257 1.63 12.92 7.40
N GLY A 258 2.14 13.64 6.41
CA GLY A 258 1.34 14.43 5.48
C GLY A 258 0.27 13.59 4.80
N LEU A 259 0.64 12.42 4.25
CA LEU A 259 -0.32 11.47 3.68
C LEU A 259 -1.41 11.09 4.72
N MET A 260 -1.01 10.76 5.95
CA MET A 260 -1.96 10.42 7.01
C MET A 260 -2.88 11.59 7.38
N ASP A 261 -2.35 12.81 7.47
CA ASP A 261 -3.14 14.01 7.77
C ASP A 261 -4.18 14.31 6.67
N PHE A 262 -3.92 13.86 5.44
CA PHE A 262 -4.86 13.88 4.30
C PHE A 262 -5.80 12.67 4.25
N GLY A 263 -5.76 11.79 5.24
CA GLY A 263 -6.64 10.63 5.34
C GLY A 263 -6.21 9.44 4.48
N ILE A 264 -4.97 9.42 4.01
CA ILE A 264 -4.38 8.31 3.27
C ILE A 264 -3.77 7.33 4.28
N PRO A 265 -4.17 6.05 4.31
CA PRO A 265 -3.64 5.12 5.30
C PRO A 265 -2.17 4.79 5.03
N VAL A 266 -1.33 4.90 6.06
CA VAL A 266 0.09 4.53 6.02
C VAL A 266 0.40 3.64 7.22
N PHE A 267 1.13 2.56 6.99
CA PHE A 267 1.66 1.69 8.02
C PHE A 267 3.18 1.84 8.14
N SER A 268 3.69 2.21 9.33
CA SER A 268 5.14 2.28 9.54
C SER A 268 5.76 0.89 9.69
N THR A 269 6.91 0.65 9.05
CA THR A 269 7.66 -0.59 9.19
C THR A 269 8.17 -0.89 10.61
N ASP A 270 8.31 0.12 11.49
CA ASP A 270 8.65 -0.07 12.91
C ASP A 270 7.45 -0.28 13.84
N GLY A 271 6.23 -0.28 13.31
CA GLY A 271 5.00 -0.50 14.07
C GLY A 271 4.53 0.71 14.90
N GLY A 272 5.16 1.88 14.74
CA GLY A 272 4.74 3.14 15.34
C GLY A 272 3.79 3.96 14.44
N ASP A 273 3.14 4.94 15.04
CA ASP A 273 2.61 6.09 14.32
C ASP A 273 3.79 7.06 14.14
N PHE A 274 3.96 7.66 12.96
CA PHE A 274 5.10 8.55 12.64
C PHE A 274 5.23 9.71 13.66
N LYS A 275 4.16 10.01 14.43
CA LYS A 275 4.16 10.95 15.56
C LYS A 275 3.70 10.40 16.93
N LYS A 276 3.46 9.09 17.12
CA LYS A 276 3.13 8.51 18.45
C LYS A 276 4.22 7.54 18.94
N PRO A 277 4.47 7.51 20.27
CA PRO A 277 5.49 6.64 20.84
C PRO A 277 5.24 5.16 20.52
N LYS A 278 6.34 4.45 20.21
CA LYS A 278 6.41 2.99 20.04
C LYS A 278 5.81 2.32 21.30
N ILE A 279 4.80 1.46 21.13
CA ILE A 279 4.22 0.66 22.23
C ILE A 279 5.15 -0.52 22.56
#